data_AF-A0A7X8W2H2-F1
#
_entry.id   AF-A0A7X8W2H2-F1
#
_cell.length_a   1.000
_cell.length_b   1.000
_cell.length_c   1.000
_cell.angle_alpha   90.00
_cell.angle_beta   90.00
_cell.angle_gamma   90.00
#
_symmetry.space_group_name_H-M   'P 1'
#
loop_
_entity.id
_entity.type
_entity.pdbx_description
1 polymer ?
#
loop_
_entity_poly.entity_id
_entity_poly.type
_entity_poly.pdbx_seq_one_letter_code
_entity_poly.pdbx_strand_id
1 'polypeptide(L)'
;MQKFKSAIKISMVTTIVIMGVSILFLFYNQIEFANKYKKTVLSKNQAILDLSSASIDKLFAQSMGLTNMFLLDLNINEFMYQEKVVEGSSKIQTVIDTMANISNYKITNNGIAEIFLYSKKSDYLLSSKNAYMNIEMSYPLYSFDNLNARQWMTKYLKTYTPNMSIFPKTKVTLDNTTRFVIPLVTGYPLNTYKQDDGKVLILIDDNIISTMLANLKLGKNGFAILVDKKGQILSTYNRKDIPLNYVPGMNINGSIIGFDKKEYIL
;
A
#
# COMPACT_ATOMS: atom_id res chain seq x y z
N MET A 1 -53.90 -13.60 61.41
CA MET A 1 -53.92 -13.83 59.95
C MET A 1 -53.69 -12.56 59.12
N GLN A 2 -54.27 -11.40 59.47
CA GLN A 2 -54.15 -10.13 58.72
C GLN A 2 -52.74 -9.50 58.76
N LYS A 3 -52.05 -9.52 59.91
CA LYS A 3 -50.66 -9.04 60.06
C LYS A 3 -49.65 -9.84 59.22
N PHE A 4 -49.86 -11.15 59.08
CA PHE A 4 -49.00 -12.03 58.27
C PHE A 4 -49.14 -11.75 56.76
N LYS A 5 -50.37 -11.54 56.26
CA LYS A 5 -50.61 -11.13 54.87
C LYS A 5 -50.02 -9.75 54.55
N SER A 6 -50.03 -8.83 55.51
CA SER A 6 -49.39 -7.51 55.39
C SER A 6 -47.86 -7.62 55.28
N ALA A 7 -47.22 -8.41 56.15
CA ALA A 7 -45.78 -8.64 56.12
C ALA A 7 -45.30 -9.27 54.80
N ILE A 8 -46.06 -10.23 54.26
CA ILE A 8 -45.75 -10.84 52.94
C ILE A 8 -45.86 -9.81 51.81
N LYS A 9 -46.89 -8.96 51.81
CA LYS A 9 -47.03 -7.89 50.80
C LYS A 9 -45.87 -6.90 50.86
N ILE A 10 -45.45 -6.49 52.06
CA ILE A 10 -44.31 -5.58 52.23
C ILE A 10 -43.02 -6.24 51.72
N SER A 11 -42.76 -7.50 52.10
CA SER A 11 -41.59 -8.24 51.61
C SER A 11 -41.57 -8.40 50.10
N MET A 12 -42.71 -8.70 49.46
CA MET A 12 -42.82 -8.77 47.99
C MET A 12 -42.55 -7.42 47.33
N VAL A 13 -43.12 -6.34 47.86
CA VAL A 13 -42.88 -4.98 47.34
C VAL A 13 -41.41 -4.61 47.48
N THR A 14 -40.75 -4.90 48.61
CA THR A 14 -39.31 -4.62 48.78
C THR A 14 -38.44 -5.41 47.81
N THR A 15 -38.75 -6.69 47.56
CA THR A 15 -37.98 -7.50 46.59
C THR A 15 -38.15 -6.99 45.16
N ILE A 16 -39.37 -6.58 44.78
CA ILE A 16 -39.64 -5.99 43.46
C ILE A 16 -38.86 -4.68 43.28
N VAL A 17 -38.82 -3.82 44.30
CA VAL A 17 -38.07 -2.57 44.27
C VAL A 17 -36.56 -2.85 44.14
N ILE A 18 -36.01 -3.78 44.92
CA ILE A 18 -34.60 -4.15 44.84
C ILE A 18 -34.25 -4.68 43.45
N MET A 19 -35.07 -5.59 42.89
CA MET A 19 -34.88 -6.09 41.52
C MET A 19 -34.93 -4.95 40.48
N GLY A 20 -35.89 -4.04 40.61
CA GLY A 20 -36.02 -2.89 39.72
C GLY A 20 -34.76 -2.01 39.72
N VAL A 21 -34.22 -1.71 40.91
CA VAL A 21 -32.98 -0.94 41.06
C VAL A 21 -31.78 -1.70 40.49
N SER A 22 -31.66 -3.01 40.74
CA SER A 22 -30.58 -3.83 40.17
C SER A 22 -30.62 -3.87 38.65
N ILE A 23 -31.80 -4.00 38.06
CA ILE A 23 -31.97 -4.01 36.60
C ILE A 23 -31.56 -2.66 36.00
N LEU A 24 -32.01 -1.53 36.58
CA LEU A 24 -31.62 -0.19 36.13
C LEU A 24 -30.10 0.03 36.22
N PHE A 25 -29.48 -0.45 37.30
CA PHE A 25 -28.04 -0.40 37.47
C PHE A 25 -27.30 -1.22 36.40
N LEU A 26 -27.77 -2.43 36.07
CA LEU A 26 -27.19 -3.25 35.00
C LEU A 26 -27.32 -2.57 33.64
N PHE A 27 -28.48 -2.01 33.31
CA PHE A 27 -28.69 -1.27 32.07
C PHE A 27 -27.77 -0.05 31.96
N TYR A 28 -27.65 0.75 33.02
CA TYR A 28 -26.75 1.90 33.06
C TYR A 28 -25.29 1.48 32.79
N ASN A 29 -24.81 0.45 33.49
CA ASN A 29 -23.46 -0.06 33.29
C ASN A 29 -23.23 -0.59 31.88
N GLN A 30 -24.23 -1.23 31.27
CA GLN A 30 -24.13 -1.74 29.90
C GLN A 30 -23.99 -0.60 28.88
N ILE A 31 -24.74 0.49 29.04
CA ILE A 31 -24.65 1.67 28.18
C ILE A 31 -23.27 2.34 28.32
N GLU A 32 -22.84 2.58 29.57
CA GLU A 32 -21.52 3.17 29.85
C GLU A 32 -20.37 2.31 29.32
N PHE A 33 -20.46 0.99 29.51
CA PHE A 33 -19.49 0.05 28.98
C PHE A 33 -19.44 0.09 27.45
N ALA A 34 -20.59 0.11 26.78
CA ALA A 34 -20.67 0.20 25.32
C ALA A 34 -20.04 1.50 24.79
N ASN A 35 -20.31 2.63 25.46
CA ASN A 35 -19.73 3.93 25.10
C ASN A 35 -18.21 3.97 25.28
N LYS A 36 -17.72 3.48 26.43
CA LYS A 36 -16.27 3.39 26.70
C LYS A 36 -15.60 2.44 25.72
N TYR A 37 -16.18 1.28 25.45
CA TYR A 37 -15.66 0.33 24.48
C TYR A 37 -15.56 0.95 23.08
N LYS A 38 -16.63 1.62 22.61
CA LYS A 38 -16.63 2.33 21.32
C LYS A 38 -15.50 3.36 21.26
N LYS A 39 -15.37 4.20 22.30
CA LYS A 39 -14.32 5.22 22.39
C LYS A 39 -12.92 4.60 22.36
N THR A 40 -12.67 3.55 23.14
CA THR A 40 -11.38 2.85 23.17
C THR A 40 -11.04 2.21 21.82
N VAL A 41 -12.02 1.59 21.14
CA VAL A 41 -11.81 1.01 19.81
C VAL A 41 -11.49 2.10 18.78
N LEU A 42 -12.20 3.22 18.80
CA LEU A 42 -11.92 4.35 17.90
C LEU A 42 -10.52 4.92 18.13
N SER A 43 -10.15 5.23 19.37
CA SER A 43 -8.81 5.74 19.69
C SER A 43 -7.71 4.75 19.32
N LYS A 44 -7.93 3.45 19.51
CA LYS A 44 -6.97 2.41 19.12
C LYS A 44 -6.84 2.30 17.60
N ASN A 45 -7.95 2.26 16.88
CA ASN A 45 -7.93 2.24 15.41
C ASN A 45 -7.23 3.49 14.88
N GLN A 46 -7.49 4.66 15.45
CA GLN A 46 -6.83 5.89 15.05
C GLN A 46 -5.31 5.82 15.23
N ALA A 47 -4.84 5.38 16.40
CA ALA A 47 -3.41 5.20 16.64
C ALA A 47 -2.76 4.22 15.64
N ILE A 48 -3.48 3.16 15.24
CA ILE A 48 -3.01 2.22 14.21
C ILE A 48 -2.96 2.91 12.84
N LEU A 49 -3.99 3.68 12.48
CA LEU A 49 -4.03 4.41 11.21
C LEU A 49 -2.92 5.45 11.13
N ASP A 50 -2.68 6.22 12.19
CA ASP A 50 -1.60 7.22 12.27
C ASP A 50 -0.22 6.56 12.11
N LEU A 51 0.01 5.47 12.85
CA LEU A 51 1.26 4.72 12.76
C LEU A 51 1.45 4.10 11.37
N SER A 52 0.37 3.54 10.79
CA SER A 52 0.39 2.94 9.45
C SER A 52 0.68 4.00 8.40
N SER A 53 0.02 5.17 8.48
CA SER A 53 0.26 6.31 7.59
C SER A 53 1.72 6.75 7.65
N ALA A 54 2.25 7.00 8.85
CA ALA A 54 3.64 7.43 9.01
C ALA A 54 4.64 6.38 8.50
N SER A 55 4.33 5.09 8.68
CA SER A 55 5.17 4.00 8.19
C SER A 55 5.14 3.86 6.67
N ILE A 56 3.96 4.03 6.05
CA ILE A 56 3.77 4.03 4.60
C ILE A 56 4.44 5.25 3.97
N ASP A 57 4.29 6.43 4.56
CA ASP A 57 4.96 7.66 4.15
C ASP A 57 6.47 7.48 4.15
N LYS A 58 7.01 6.89 5.23
CA LYS A 58 8.43 6.58 5.34
C LYS A 58 8.88 5.58 4.27
N LEU A 59 8.10 4.53 4.02
CA LEU A 59 8.40 3.53 2.99
C LEU A 59 8.49 4.15 1.58
N PHE A 60 7.54 5.02 1.24
CA PHE A 60 7.56 5.73 -0.05
C PHE A 60 8.71 6.74 -0.12
N ALA A 61 8.97 7.48 0.95
CA ALA A 61 10.10 8.40 1.02
C ALA A 61 11.46 7.67 0.88
N GLN A 62 11.60 6.49 1.51
CA GLN A 62 12.77 5.63 1.36
C GLN A 62 12.92 5.12 -0.08
N SER A 63 11.82 4.71 -0.71
CA SER A 63 11.82 4.29 -2.10
C SER A 63 12.24 5.42 -3.04
N MET A 64 11.81 6.66 -2.75
CA MET A 64 12.27 7.85 -3.46
C MET A 64 13.76 8.14 -3.18
N GLY A 65 14.21 8.00 -1.93
CA GLY A 65 15.62 8.10 -1.57
C GLY A 65 16.51 7.11 -2.33
N LEU A 66 16.02 5.89 -2.53
CA LEU A 66 16.69 4.85 -3.32
C LEU A 66 16.93 5.30 -4.76
N THR A 67 15.92 5.91 -5.39
CA THR A 67 16.06 6.43 -6.76
C THR A 67 17.10 7.56 -6.87
N ASN A 68 17.28 8.36 -5.81
CA ASN A 68 18.37 9.34 -5.76
C ASN A 68 19.74 8.66 -5.65
N MET A 69 19.86 7.59 -4.87
CA MET A 69 21.11 6.82 -4.75
C MET A 69 21.50 6.18 -6.09
N PHE A 70 20.52 5.75 -6.89
CA PHE A 70 20.78 5.17 -8.22
C PHE A 70 21.45 6.15 -9.18
N LEU A 71 21.24 7.46 -9.03
CA LEU A 71 21.94 8.47 -9.85
C LEU A 71 23.44 8.54 -9.54
N LEU A 72 23.82 8.18 -8.32
CA LEU A 72 25.20 8.21 -7.83
C LEU A 72 25.92 6.89 -8.08
N ASP A 73 25.20 5.83 -8.43
CA ASP A 73 25.75 4.51 -8.74
C ASP A 73 26.26 4.51 -10.20
N LEU A 74 27.59 4.36 -10.35
CA LEU A 74 28.25 4.38 -11.65
C LEU A 74 27.74 3.28 -12.58
N ASN A 75 27.50 2.08 -12.07
CA ASN A 75 27.04 0.94 -12.88
C ASN A 75 25.62 1.19 -13.38
N ILE A 76 24.73 1.72 -12.52
CA ILE A 76 23.38 2.11 -12.94
C ILE A 76 23.45 3.22 -13.99
N ASN A 77 24.29 4.22 -13.79
CA ASN A 77 24.45 5.33 -14.72
C ASN A 77 24.97 4.85 -16.09
N GLU A 78 26.03 4.03 -16.11
CA GLU A 78 26.55 3.42 -17.33
C GLU A 78 25.49 2.56 -18.03
N PHE A 79 24.75 1.73 -17.28
CA PHE A 79 23.65 0.94 -17.85
C PHE A 79 22.57 1.82 -18.49
N MET A 80 22.22 2.95 -17.89
CA MET A 80 21.16 3.83 -18.42
C MET A 80 21.56 4.44 -19.76
N TYR A 81 22.84 4.76 -19.95
CA TYR A 81 23.35 5.41 -21.17
C TYR A 81 24.07 4.49 -22.15
N GLN A 82 24.25 3.20 -21.83
CA GLN A 82 24.88 2.28 -22.76
C GLN A 82 23.99 1.98 -23.97
N GLU A 83 24.65 1.71 -25.08
CA GLU A 83 24.02 1.16 -26.28
C GLU A 83 23.80 -0.35 -26.15
N LYS A 84 23.09 -0.92 -27.13
CA LYS A 84 22.87 -2.37 -27.19
C LYS A 84 24.22 -3.10 -27.13
N VAL A 85 24.29 -4.07 -26.23
CA VAL A 85 25.47 -4.91 -26.05
C VAL A 85 25.67 -5.76 -27.31
N VAL A 86 26.85 -5.66 -27.91
CA VAL A 86 27.30 -6.51 -29.02
C VAL A 86 27.91 -7.78 -28.44
N GLU A 87 27.78 -8.90 -29.14
CA GLU A 87 28.38 -10.18 -28.74
C GLU A 87 29.89 -10.02 -28.48
N GLY A 88 30.37 -10.59 -27.37
CA GLY A 88 31.78 -10.47 -26.93
C GLY A 88 32.16 -9.12 -26.31
N SER A 89 31.24 -8.17 -26.18
CA SER A 89 31.52 -6.87 -25.57
C SER A 89 31.66 -6.95 -24.05
N SER A 90 32.65 -6.25 -23.50
CA SER A 90 32.81 -6.06 -22.05
C SER A 90 31.62 -5.33 -21.39
N LYS A 91 30.76 -4.67 -22.18
CA LYS A 91 29.55 -3.98 -21.69
C LYS A 91 28.54 -4.92 -21.04
N ILE A 92 28.63 -6.23 -21.29
CA ILE A 92 27.81 -7.21 -20.57
C ILE A 92 28.12 -7.21 -19.06
N GLN A 93 29.36 -6.88 -18.68
CA GLN A 93 29.74 -6.81 -17.27
C GLN A 93 28.99 -5.70 -16.54
N THR A 94 28.85 -4.53 -17.16
CA THR A 94 28.02 -3.43 -16.63
C THR A 94 26.60 -3.93 -16.33
N VAL A 95 25.98 -4.68 -17.25
CA VAL A 95 24.64 -5.27 -17.02
C VAL A 95 24.60 -6.16 -15.79
N ILE A 96 25.59 -7.05 -15.64
CA ILE A 96 25.69 -7.98 -14.51
C ILE A 96 25.88 -7.22 -13.19
N ASP A 97 26.78 -6.23 -13.17
CA ASP A 97 27.10 -5.46 -11.97
C ASP A 97 25.91 -4.58 -11.55
N THR A 98 25.22 -3.96 -12.52
CA THR A 98 23.98 -3.22 -12.25
C THR A 98 22.90 -4.11 -11.66
N MET A 99 22.71 -5.33 -12.19
CA MET A 99 21.76 -6.29 -11.64
C MET A 99 22.10 -6.68 -10.20
N ALA A 100 23.38 -6.93 -9.90
CA ALA A 100 23.84 -7.22 -8.55
C ALA A 100 23.55 -6.06 -7.58
N ASN A 101 23.80 -4.81 -8.01
CA ASN A 101 23.50 -3.62 -7.21
C ASN A 101 21.99 -3.52 -6.90
N ILE A 102 21.13 -3.63 -7.91
CA ILE A 102 19.67 -3.61 -7.73
C ILE A 102 19.20 -4.72 -6.80
N SER A 103 19.77 -5.92 -6.92
CA SER A 103 19.45 -7.06 -6.06
C SER A 103 19.77 -6.78 -4.59
N ASN A 104 20.93 -6.19 -4.31
CA ASN A 104 21.31 -5.77 -2.96
C ASN A 104 20.36 -4.72 -2.38
N TYR A 105 19.93 -3.75 -3.20
CA TYR A 105 18.94 -2.77 -2.78
C TYR A 105 17.58 -3.41 -2.46
N LYS A 106 17.13 -4.38 -3.24
CA LYS A 106 15.90 -5.13 -2.96
C LYS A 106 16.01 -5.93 -1.66
N ILE A 107 17.11 -6.66 -1.45
CA ILE A 107 17.33 -7.50 -0.26
C ILE A 107 17.32 -6.67 1.04
N THR A 108 17.91 -5.47 1.00
CA THR A 108 17.98 -4.58 2.16
C THR A 108 16.66 -3.85 2.46
N ASN A 109 15.69 -3.91 1.55
CA ASN A 109 14.40 -3.23 1.68
C ASN A 109 13.25 -4.24 1.60
N ASN A 110 12.88 -4.81 2.74
CA ASN A 110 11.76 -5.78 2.87
C ASN A 110 10.41 -5.25 2.31
N GLY A 111 10.32 -3.93 2.09
CA GLY A 111 9.27 -3.16 1.39
C GLY A 111 9.00 -3.54 -0.06
N ILE A 112 10.05 -3.97 -0.76
CA ILE A 112 10.14 -3.92 -2.21
C ILE A 112 10.03 -5.34 -2.78
N ALA A 113 8.98 -5.56 -3.56
CA ALA A 113 8.77 -6.81 -4.28
C ALA A 113 9.73 -6.95 -5.46
N GLU A 114 9.98 -5.87 -6.21
CA GLU A 114 10.89 -5.86 -7.35
C GLU A 114 11.31 -4.44 -7.72
N ILE A 115 12.47 -4.32 -8.38
CA ILE A 115 12.97 -3.08 -8.94
C ILE A 115 13.30 -3.34 -10.40
N PHE A 116 12.78 -2.50 -11.28
CA PHE A 116 13.07 -2.51 -12.70
C PHE A 116 13.80 -1.23 -13.11
N LEU A 117 14.87 -1.38 -13.89
CA LEU A 117 15.54 -0.28 -14.58
C LEU A 117 15.37 -0.44 -16.08
N TYR A 118 14.86 0.60 -16.73
CA TYR A 118 14.70 0.62 -18.18
C TYR A 118 15.60 1.69 -18.78
N SER A 119 16.44 1.31 -19.74
CA SER A 119 17.25 2.24 -20.53
C SER A 119 16.57 2.52 -21.87
N LYS A 120 16.29 3.79 -22.17
CA LYS A 120 15.75 4.19 -23.48
C LYS A 120 16.79 4.06 -24.59
N LYS A 121 18.07 4.14 -24.24
CA LYS A 121 19.19 4.09 -25.20
C LYS A 121 19.43 2.68 -25.75
N SER A 122 19.32 1.66 -24.90
CA SER A 122 19.46 0.24 -25.30
C SER A 122 18.12 -0.47 -25.53
N ASP A 123 17.01 0.07 -25.03
CA ASP A 123 15.68 -0.57 -24.95
C ASP A 123 15.69 -1.85 -24.09
N TYR A 124 16.62 -1.93 -23.13
CA TYR A 124 16.74 -3.04 -22.19
C TYR A 124 16.02 -2.75 -20.89
N LEU A 125 15.46 -3.80 -20.30
CA LEU A 125 14.83 -3.78 -18.98
C LEU A 125 15.61 -4.73 -18.05
N LEU A 126 16.21 -4.18 -17.00
CA LEU A 126 16.79 -4.96 -15.92
C LEU A 126 15.79 -5.13 -14.79
N SER A 127 15.85 -6.28 -14.14
CA SER A 127 15.24 -6.55 -12.84
C SER A 127 16.34 -6.97 -11.86
N SER A 128 16.01 -7.17 -10.58
CA SER A 128 16.97 -7.71 -9.60
C SER A 128 17.52 -9.09 -9.94
N LYS A 129 16.90 -9.83 -10.86
CA LYS A 129 17.26 -11.22 -11.19
C LYS A 129 17.61 -11.48 -12.65
N ASN A 130 17.01 -10.71 -13.56
CA ASN A 130 17.10 -10.96 -15.00
C ASN A 130 17.35 -9.67 -15.78
N ALA A 131 18.06 -9.79 -16.90
CA ALA A 131 18.16 -8.77 -17.94
C ALA A 131 17.30 -9.16 -19.14
N TYR A 132 16.35 -8.29 -19.50
CA TYR A 132 15.44 -8.50 -20.61
C TYR A 132 15.84 -7.59 -21.78
N MET A 133 16.47 -8.20 -22.79
CA MET A 133 16.88 -7.50 -24.02
C MET A 133 15.75 -7.38 -25.05
N ASN A 134 14.69 -8.19 -24.90
CA ASN A 134 13.44 -8.05 -25.63
C ASN A 134 12.28 -8.05 -24.63
N ILE A 135 11.74 -6.86 -24.37
CA ILE A 135 10.70 -6.64 -23.36
C ILE A 135 9.41 -7.35 -23.73
N GLU A 136 8.99 -7.31 -25.00
CA GLU A 136 7.73 -7.92 -25.45
C GLU A 136 7.75 -9.44 -25.29
N MET A 137 8.84 -10.10 -25.70
CA MET A 137 8.98 -11.56 -25.59
C MET A 137 9.13 -12.04 -24.15
N SER A 138 9.73 -11.21 -23.28
CA SER A 138 9.98 -11.56 -21.88
C SER A 138 8.83 -11.24 -20.93
N TYR A 139 7.84 -10.44 -21.37
CA TYR A 139 6.72 -10.01 -20.55
C TYR A 139 5.96 -11.13 -19.81
N PRO A 140 5.78 -12.34 -20.38
CA PRO A 140 5.14 -13.44 -19.64
C PRO A 140 5.82 -13.79 -18.31
N LEU A 141 7.11 -13.47 -18.14
CA LEU A 141 7.89 -13.74 -16.92
C LEU A 141 7.59 -12.77 -15.75
N TYR A 142 7.04 -11.59 -16.04
CA TYR A 142 6.77 -10.52 -15.06
C TYR A 142 5.44 -9.78 -15.33
N SER A 143 4.44 -10.50 -15.81
CA SER A 143 3.19 -9.93 -16.36
C SER A 143 2.34 -9.19 -15.32
N PHE A 144 1.70 -8.10 -15.77
CA PHE A 144 0.75 -7.31 -14.98
C PHE A 144 -0.65 -7.65 -15.42
N ASP A 145 -1.55 -7.85 -14.46
CA ASP A 145 -2.91 -8.24 -14.73
C ASP A 145 -3.63 -7.16 -15.56
N ASN A 146 -4.45 -7.59 -16.52
CA ASN A 146 -5.20 -6.74 -17.45
C ASN A 146 -4.36 -5.82 -18.35
N LEU A 147 -3.05 -6.10 -18.52
CA LEU A 147 -2.18 -5.38 -19.45
C LEU A 147 -1.46 -6.39 -20.35
N ASN A 148 -1.42 -6.12 -21.65
CA ASN A 148 -0.44 -6.77 -22.53
C ASN A 148 0.91 -6.01 -22.47
N ALA A 149 1.96 -6.61 -23.03
CA ALA A 149 3.32 -6.05 -22.98
C ALA A 149 3.38 -4.62 -23.50
N ARG A 150 2.69 -4.32 -24.61
CA ARG A 150 2.68 -2.98 -25.21
C ARG A 150 1.97 -1.96 -24.33
N GLN A 151 0.81 -2.31 -23.77
CA GLN A 151 0.08 -1.45 -22.83
C GLN A 151 0.90 -1.19 -21.57
N TRP A 152 1.56 -2.21 -21.02
CA TRP A 152 2.44 -2.09 -19.87
C TRP A 152 3.62 -1.16 -20.16
N MET A 153 4.33 -1.36 -21.28
CA MET A 153 5.42 -0.49 -21.69
C MET A 153 4.96 0.95 -21.88
N THR A 154 3.84 1.18 -22.55
CA THR A 154 3.30 2.54 -22.70
C THR A 154 3.00 3.16 -21.35
N LYS A 155 2.32 2.43 -20.47
CA LYS A 155 1.88 2.93 -19.16
C LYS A 155 3.04 3.25 -18.21
N TYR A 156 4.04 2.37 -18.11
CA TYR A 156 5.08 2.48 -17.08
C TYR A 156 6.45 2.89 -17.63
N LEU A 157 6.77 2.59 -18.90
CA LEU A 157 8.12 2.82 -19.45
C LEU A 157 8.21 4.02 -20.38
N LYS A 158 7.26 4.17 -21.32
CA LYS A 158 7.36 5.10 -22.44
C LYS A 158 6.65 6.45 -22.21
N THR A 159 5.70 6.50 -21.28
CA THR A 159 5.05 7.77 -20.90
C THR A 159 6.04 8.63 -20.12
N TYR A 160 6.18 9.91 -20.49
CA TYR A 160 7.04 10.86 -19.78
C TYR A 160 6.58 11.06 -18.34
N THR A 161 7.52 11.02 -17.38
CA THR A 161 7.20 11.05 -15.94
C THR A 161 8.27 11.84 -15.19
N PRO A 162 8.20 13.18 -15.23
CA PRO A 162 9.27 14.05 -14.70
C PRO A 162 9.46 13.89 -13.19
N ASN A 163 8.37 13.59 -12.48
CA ASN A 163 8.34 13.34 -11.05
C ASN A 163 7.88 11.91 -10.77
N MET A 164 8.28 11.36 -9.62
CA MET A 164 7.79 10.06 -9.17
C MET A 164 6.25 10.03 -9.16
N SER A 165 5.69 9.03 -9.83
CA SER A 165 4.26 8.76 -9.92
C SER A 165 3.93 7.44 -9.24
N ILE A 166 2.95 7.47 -8.36
CA ILE A 166 2.45 6.29 -7.65
C ILE A 166 1.20 5.83 -8.37
N PHE A 167 1.13 4.54 -8.71
CA PHE A 167 -0.02 3.95 -9.40
C PHE A 167 -0.86 3.13 -8.43
N PRO A 168 -2.18 2.98 -8.71
CA PRO A 168 -3.01 2.10 -7.93
C PRO A 168 -2.51 0.66 -7.92
N LYS A 169 -2.86 -0.04 -6.85
CA LYS A 169 -2.57 -1.45 -6.64
C LYS A 169 -2.96 -2.26 -7.86
N THR A 170 -2.03 -3.10 -8.29
CA THR A 170 -2.25 -4.03 -9.39
C THR A 170 -1.71 -5.40 -9.04
N LYS A 171 -2.30 -6.42 -9.66
CA LYS A 171 -1.86 -7.80 -9.52
C LYS A 171 -0.75 -8.05 -10.53
N VAL A 172 0.35 -8.65 -10.09
CA VAL A 172 1.52 -8.95 -10.92
C VAL A 172 1.96 -10.37 -10.65
N THR A 173 2.34 -11.07 -11.71
CA THR A 173 2.99 -12.38 -11.63
C THR A 173 4.48 -12.17 -11.83
N LEU A 174 5.27 -12.39 -10.78
CA LEU A 174 6.74 -12.30 -10.79
C LEU A 174 7.28 -13.67 -10.40
N ASP A 175 8.20 -14.23 -11.18
CA ASP A 175 8.84 -15.54 -10.89
C ASP A 175 7.79 -16.63 -10.57
N ASN A 176 6.74 -16.74 -11.39
CA ASN A 176 5.61 -17.66 -11.22
C ASN A 176 4.80 -17.47 -9.92
N THR A 177 5.03 -16.39 -9.17
CA THR A 177 4.27 -16.05 -7.97
C THR A 177 3.43 -14.82 -8.22
N THR A 178 2.14 -14.92 -7.99
CA THR A 178 1.23 -13.79 -8.14
C THR A 178 1.06 -13.06 -6.81
N ARG A 179 1.18 -11.73 -6.85
CA ARG A 179 1.01 -10.85 -5.69
C ARG A 179 0.43 -9.51 -6.08
N PHE A 180 -0.06 -8.77 -5.10
CA PHE A 180 -0.48 -7.40 -5.29
C PHE A 180 0.66 -6.44 -4.98
N VAL A 181 0.83 -5.44 -5.84
CA VAL A 181 1.89 -4.44 -5.70
C VAL A 181 1.36 -3.04 -5.97
N ILE A 182 2.04 -2.05 -5.42
CA ILE A 182 1.87 -0.63 -5.74
C ILE A 182 3.08 -0.19 -6.59
N PRO A 183 2.89 0.10 -7.89
CA PRO A 183 3.98 0.55 -8.76
C PRO A 183 4.34 2.02 -8.49
N LEU A 184 5.63 2.29 -8.27
CA LEU A 184 6.20 3.63 -8.30
C LEU A 184 7.08 3.78 -9.54
N VAL A 185 6.76 4.74 -10.40
CA VAL A 185 7.55 5.03 -11.60
C VAL A 185 8.18 6.40 -11.47
N THR A 186 9.44 6.51 -11.85
CA THR A 186 10.10 7.80 -12.02
C THR A 186 10.97 7.81 -13.27
N GLY A 187 11.11 8.99 -13.88
CA GLY A 187 12.08 9.24 -14.94
C GLY A 187 13.52 9.10 -14.43
N TYR A 188 14.42 8.69 -15.33
CA TYR A 188 15.85 8.72 -15.10
C TYR A 188 16.54 9.56 -16.20
N PRO A 189 17.45 10.50 -15.86
CA PRO A 189 17.75 10.96 -14.49
C PRO A 189 16.55 11.70 -13.87
N LEU A 190 16.56 11.89 -12.55
CA LEU A 190 15.45 12.54 -11.84
C LEU A 190 15.30 14.02 -12.26
N ASN A 191 14.07 14.53 -12.21
CA ASN A 191 13.74 15.95 -12.42
C ASN A 191 14.21 16.53 -13.77
N THR A 192 14.19 15.73 -14.83
CA THR A 192 14.38 16.25 -16.18
C THR A 192 13.15 17.07 -16.60
N TYR A 193 13.39 18.18 -17.31
CA TYR A 193 12.33 19.10 -17.73
C TYR A 193 11.81 18.82 -19.15
N LYS A 194 12.48 17.96 -19.93
CA LYS A 194 12.20 17.75 -21.35
C LYS A 194 11.94 16.29 -21.74
N GLN A 195 12.76 15.36 -21.26
CA GLN A 195 12.59 13.93 -21.53
C GLN A 195 13.31 13.08 -20.49
N ASP A 196 12.87 11.84 -20.35
CA ASP A 196 13.56 10.82 -19.59
C ASP A 196 14.43 9.97 -20.53
N ASP A 197 15.65 9.65 -20.10
CA ASP A 197 16.60 8.76 -20.78
C ASP A 197 16.45 7.30 -20.30
N GLY A 198 15.65 7.09 -19.26
CA GLY A 198 15.28 5.78 -18.75
C GLY A 198 14.13 5.88 -17.75
N LYS A 199 13.78 4.75 -17.14
CA LYS A 199 12.81 4.68 -16.06
C LYS A 199 13.31 3.82 -14.92
N VAL A 200 12.94 4.21 -13.72
CA VAL A 200 13.02 3.36 -12.53
C VAL A 200 11.59 3.02 -12.13
N LEU A 201 11.30 1.72 -12.05
CA LEU A 201 10.02 1.21 -11.58
C LEU A 201 10.25 0.35 -10.34
N ILE A 202 9.72 0.79 -9.20
CA ILE A 202 9.79 0.05 -7.92
C ILE A 202 8.41 -0.50 -7.64
N LEU A 203 8.33 -1.80 -7.32
CA LEU A 203 7.09 -2.46 -6.94
C LEU A 203 7.09 -2.65 -5.43
N ILE A 204 6.18 -1.99 -4.73
CA ILE A 204 5.98 -2.17 -3.28
C ILE A 204 5.02 -3.31 -3.03
N ASP A 205 5.36 -4.22 -2.12
CA ASP A 205 4.50 -5.35 -1.77
C ASP A 205 3.31 -4.88 -0.90
N ASP A 206 2.07 -5.06 -1.40
CA ASP A 206 0.84 -4.66 -0.70
C ASP A 206 0.61 -5.46 0.59
N ASN A 207 1.28 -6.60 0.77
CA ASN A 207 1.20 -7.37 2.01
C ASN A 207 1.73 -6.58 3.21
N ILE A 208 2.67 -5.66 3.01
CA ILE A 208 3.23 -4.85 4.09
C ILE A 208 2.18 -3.87 4.61
N ILE A 209 1.47 -3.22 3.69
CA ILE A 209 0.34 -2.36 4.01
C ILE A 209 -0.75 -3.17 4.70
N SER A 210 -1.09 -4.35 4.16
CA SER A 210 -2.07 -5.24 4.76
C SER A 210 -1.68 -5.67 6.18
N THR A 211 -0.39 -5.91 6.44
CA THR A 211 0.13 -6.30 7.76
C THR A 211 0.05 -5.15 8.76
N MET A 212 0.34 -3.91 8.34
CA MET A 212 0.19 -2.72 9.18
C MET A 212 -1.27 -2.52 9.61
N LEU A 213 -2.21 -2.81 8.70
CA LEU A 213 -3.65 -2.64 8.93
C LEU A 213 -4.32 -3.87 9.56
N ALA A 214 -3.62 -4.99 9.72
CA ALA A 214 -4.17 -6.26 10.21
C ALA A 214 -4.83 -6.16 11.59
N ASN A 215 -4.34 -5.24 12.43
CA ASN A 215 -4.80 -5.06 13.81
C ASN A 215 -6.01 -4.14 13.97
N LEU A 216 -6.51 -3.54 12.89
CA LEU A 216 -7.70 -2.70 12.94
C LEU A 216 -8.94 -3.51 13.33
N LYS A 217 -9.72 -2.98 14.26
CA LYS A 217 -11.01 -3.56 14.66
C LYS A 217 -12.11 -2.90 13.84
N LEU A 218 -12.32 -3.42 12.63
CA LEU A 218 -13.21 -2.83 11.61
C LEU A 218 -14.66 -3.35 11.64
N GLY A 219 -14.99 -4.29 12.54
CA GLY A 219 -16.31 -4.95 12.52
C GLY A 219 -16.54 -5.72 11.21
N LYS A 220 -17.79 -6.12 10.94
CA LYS A 220 -18.13 -7.02 9.82
C LYS A 220 -17.99 -6.36 8.44
N ASN A 221 -18.19 -5.05 8.35
CA ASN A 221 -18.26 -4.31 7.07
C ASN A 221 -17.23 -3.18 6.95
N GLY A 222 -16.40 -2.95 7.97
CA GLY A 222 -15.41 -1.88 7.94
C GLY A 222 -14.21 -2.24 7.08
N PHE A 223 -13.63 -1.22 6.48
CA PHE A 223 -12.51 -1.30 5.57
C PHE A 223 -11.63 -0.08 5.77
N ALA A 224 -10.40 -0.16 5.27
CA ALA A 224 -9.50 0.97 5.20
C ALA A 224 -9.07 1.18 3.74
N ILE A 225 -8.87 2.44 3.37
CA ILE A 225 -8.36 2.83 2.06
C ILE A 225 -7.08 3.63 2.22
N LEU A 226 -6.12 3.35 1.36
CA LEU A 226 -4.94 4.18 1.14
C LEU A 226 -5.23 5.07 -0.07
N VAL A 227 -5.19 6.38 0.11
CA VAL A 227 -5.36 7.35 -0.98
C VAL A 227 -4.12 8.19 -1.16
N ASP A 228 -3.84 8.66 -2.37
CA ASP A 228 -2.77 9.61 -2.66
C ASP A 228 -3.16 11.05 -2.27
N LYS A 229 -2.23 12.00 -2.41
CA LYS A 229 -2.48 13.44 -2.14
C LYS A 229 -3.56 14.06 -3.03
N LYS A 230 -3.91 13.42 -4.15
CA LYS A 230 -4.95 13.86 -5.09
C LYS A 230 -6.28 13.12 -4.83
N GLY A 231 -6.32 12.23 -3.82
CA GLY A 231 -7.48 11.44 -3.45
C GLY A 231 -7.72 10.20 -4.33
N GLN A 232 -6.76 9.79 -5.16
CA GLN A 232 -6.81 8.53 -5.89
C GLN A 232 -6.59 7.36 -4.92
N ILE A 233 -7.44 6.34 -4.99
CA ILE A 233 -7.27 5.13 -4.18
C ILE A 233 -6.08 4.32 -4.70
N LEU A 234 -5.07 4.14 -3.85
CA LEU A 234 -3.89 3.34 -4.13
C LEU A 234 -4.08 1.88 -3.70
N SER A 235 -4.71 1.63 -2.56
CA SER A 235 -4.98 0.28 -2.07
C SER A 235 -6.19 0.24 -1.14
N THR A 236 -6.79 -0.94 -1.01
CA THR A 236 -7.92 -1.22 -0.13
C THR A 236 -7.60 -2.41 0.77
N TYR A 237 -7.98 -2.30 2.04
CA TYR A 237 -7.87 -3.37 3.03
C TYR A 237 -9.27 -3.82 3.46
N ASN A 238 -9.47 -5.14 3.57
CA ASN A 238 -10.74 -5.78 3.94
C ASN A 238 -11.91 -5.49 2.98
N ARG A 239 -11.63 -5.08 1.73
CA ARG A 239 -12.66 -4.84 0.70
C ARG A 239 -12.08 -4.94 -0.71
N LYS A 240 -12.79 -5.62 -1.64
CA LYS A 240 -12.32 -5.92 -3.01
C LYS A 240 -13.14 -5.26 -4.12
N ASP A 241 -14.31 -4.74 -3.79
CA ASP A 241 -15.33 -4.19 -4.69
C ASP A 241 -15.21 -2.67 -4.90
N ILE A 242 -14.31 -1.99 -4.19
CA ILE A 242 -14.07 -0.56 -4.43
C ILE A 242 -13.19 -0.41 -5.68
N PRO A 243 -13.66 0.27 -6.74
CA PRO A 243 -12.85 0.54 -7.92
C PRO A 243 -11.68 1.46 -7.54
N LEU A 244 -10.46 1.06 -7.91
CA LEU A 244 -9.23 1.82 -7.63
C LEU A 244 -9.11 3.13 -8.44
N ASN A 245 -10.08 3.43 -9.30
CA ASN A 245 -10.17 4.66 -10.10
C ASN A 245 -11.11 5.72 -9.48
N TYR A 246 -11.38 5.60 -8.18
CA TYR A 246 -12.32 6.43 -7.44
C TYR A 246 -11.82 7.87 -7.24
N VAL A 247 -12.76 8.84 -7.27
CA VAL A 247 -12.56 10.30 -7.22
C VAL A 247 -13.16 10.86 -5.91
N PRO A 248 -12.58 11.88 -5.26
CA PRO A 248 -13.09 12.46 -4.01
C PRO A 248 -14.55 12.91 -4.10
N GLY A 249 -15.39 12.51 -3.13
CA GLY A 249 -16.77 13.02 -2.96
C GLY A 249 -17.87 11.98 -2.71
N MET A 250 -17.58 10.68 -2.71
CA MET A 250 -18.59 9.67 -2.32
C MET A 250 -18.66 9.57 -0.80
N ASN A 251 -19.88 9.50 -0.29
CA ASN A 251 -20.17 9.16 1.10
C ASN A 251 -19.88 7.67 1.30
N ILE A 252 -18.61 7.32 1.55
CA ILE A 252 -18.17 5.97 1.87
C ILE A 252 -18.09 5.83 3.39
N ASN A 253 -19.03 5.11 3.99
CA ASN A 253 -18.98 4.69 5.41
C ASN A 253 -17.76 3.78 5.64
N GLY A 254 -16.58 4.36 5.82
CA GLY A 254 -15.28 3.71 6.02
C GLY A 254 -14.22 4.71 6.46
N SER A 255 -13.10 4.21 7.00
CA SER A 255 -12.02 5.06 7.50
C SER A 255 -10.98 5.31 6.40
N ILE A 256 -10.64 6.58 6.16
CA ILE A 256 -9.69 7.01 5.12
C ILE A 256 -8.30 7.24 5.72
N ILE A 257 -7.25 6.70 5.09
CA ILE A 257 -5.85 7.07 5.35
C ILE A 257 -5.41 8.03 4.24
N GLY A 258 -5.35 9.32 4.54
CA GLY A 258 -4.88 10.36 3.62
C GLY A 258 -3.48 10.87 3.96
N PHE A 259 -2.69 11.23 2.95
CA PHE A 259 -1.37 11.86 3.08
C PHE A 259 -1.40 13.28 3.69
N ASP A 260 -2.57 13.82 4.04
CA ASP A 260 -2.73 15.20 4.55
C ASP A 260 -2.98 15.30 6.07
N LYS A 261 -2.86 14.17 6.81
CA LYS A 261 -3.16 14.10 8.25
C LYS A 261 -4.61 14.46 8.63
N LYS A 262 -5.58 14.41 7.71
CA LYS A 262 -7.00 14.53 8.07
C LYS A 262 -7.68 13.17 8.06
N GLU A 263 -8.23 12.84 9.23
CA GLU A 263 -9.21 11.78 9.40
C GLU A 263 -10.47 12.08 8.59
N TYR A 264 -10.92 11.11 7.81
CA TYR A 264 -12.33 10.96 7.50
C TYR A 264 -12.77 9.65 8.14
N ILE A 265 -13.39 9.79 9.32
CA ILE A 265 -14.32 8.82 9.87
C ILE A 265 -15.69 9.22 9.32
N LEU A 266 -16.31 8.36 8.50
CA LEU A 266 -17.76 8.32 8.40
C LEU A 266 -18.28 7.22 9.32
#